data_AF-A0A932R9Q8-F1
#
_entry.id   AF-A0A932R9Q8-F1
#
_cell.length_a   1.000
_cell.length_b   1.000
_cell.length_c   1.000
_cell.angle_alpha   90.00
_cell.angle_beta   90.00
_cell.angle_gamma   90.00
#
_symmetry.space_group_name_H-M   'P 1'
#
loop_
_entity.id
_entity.type
_entity.pdbx_description
1 polymer ?
#
loop_
_entity_poly.entity_id
_entity_poly.type
_entity_poly.pdbx_seq_one_letter_code
_entity_poly.pdbx_strand_id
1 'polypeptide(L)'
;IDISVKTRFTAEMKATISKAGTPVTQYLDKYSLPGYMWDEIAGAALIDPSIITGQKPLYMDIDVDHGASYGKTIFWDAKAKVPPYLRLANVQFDIDAEKFYKLYFDLMTRPPRK
;
A
#
# COMPACT_ATOMS: atom_id res chain seq x y z
N ILE A 1 6.88 -1.58 12.67
CA ILE A 1 5.60 -0.91 12.36
C ILE A 1 5.39 -1.04 10.86
N ASP A 2 4.23 -1.50 10.44
CA ASP A 2 3.91 -1.76 9.03
C ASP A 2 3.89 -0.47 8.20
N ILE A 3 4.18 -0.56 6.90
CA ILE A 3 4.21 0.61 6.01
C ILE A 3 2.84 1.28 5.88
N SER A 4 1.75 0.51 6.00
CA SER A 4 0.41 1.00 5.71
C SER A 4 -0.13 1.99 6.72
N VAL A 5 0.38 1.98 7.95
CA VAL A 5 -0.07 2.92 8.98
C VAL A 5 0.51 4.32 8.78
N LYS A 6 1.40 4.50 7.80
CA LYS A 6 2.04 5.79 7.46
C LYS A 6 1.19 6.67 6.57
N THR A 7 0.12 6.14 5.97
CA THR A 7 -0.77 6.89 5.07
C THR A 7 -2.22 6.73 5.48
N ARG A 8 -3.00 7.81 5.39
CA ARG A 8 -4.41 7.80 5.77
C ARG A 8 -5.22 8.65 4.81
N PHE A 9 -6.31 8.09 4.33
CA PHE A 9 -7.33 8.83 3.60
C PHE A 9 -8.20 9.61 4.58
N THR A 10 -8.33 10.92 4.38
CA THR A 10 -9.07 11.82 5.27
C THR A 10 -10.30 12.41 4.61
N ALA A 11 -11.20 12.98 5.43
CA ALA A 11 -12.38 13.67 4.93
C ALA A 11 -12.01 14.91 4.09
N GLU A 12 -10.93 15.61 4.45
CA GLU A 12 -10.42 16.77 3.73
C GLU A 12 -9.88 16.36 2.35
N MET A 13 -9.17 15.23 2.26
CA MET A 13 -8.71 14.69 0.98
C MET A 13 -9.90 14.32 0.10
N LYS A 14 -10.91 13.64 0.67
CA LYS A 14 -12.16 13.32 -0.03
C LYS A 14 -12.83 14.57 -0.59
N ALA A 15 -13.05 15.58 0.25
CA ALA A 15 -13.65 16.85 -0.14
C ALA A 15 -12.84 17.59 -1.23
N THR A 16 -11.51 17.42 -1.23
CA THR A 16 -10.63 17.98 -2.26
C THR A 16 -10.76 17.25 -3.59
N ILE A 17 -10.74 15.91 -3.58
CA ILE A 17 -10.85 15.07 -4.78
C ILE A 17 -12.24 15.23 -5.42
N SER A 18 -13.32 15.27 -4.62
CA SER A 18 -14.70 15.40 -5.12
C SER A 18 -14.93 16.64 -5.98
N LYS A 19 -14.11 17.70 -5.84
CA LYS A 19 -14.18 18.92 -6.67
C LYS A 19 -13.90 18.67 -8.16
N ALA A 20 -13.19 17.60 -8.52
CA ALA A 20 -12.88 17.31 -9.92
C ALA A 20 -14.11 16.83 -10.72
N GLY A 21 -15.15 16.31 -10.04
CA GLY A 21 -16.43 15.98 -10.67
C GLY A 21 -16.37 14.87 -11.72
N THR A 22 -15.36 14.00 -11.68
CA THR A 22 -15.22 12.87 -12.62
C THR A 22 -16.04 11.66 -12.14
N PRO A 23 -16.33 10.67 -13.02
CA PRO A 23 -16.99 9.44 -12.60
C PRO A 23 -16.25 8.70 -11.46
N VAL A 24 -14.91 8.77 -11.45
CA VAL A 24 -14.08 8.19 -10.37
C VAL A 24 -14.32 8.94 -9.07
N THR A 25 -14.30 10.27 -9.08
CA THR A 25 -14.51 11.03 -7.85
C THR A 25 -15.93 10.87 -7.30
N GLN A 26 -16.94 10.72 -8.17
CA GLN A 26 -18.31 10.38 -7.74
C GLN A 26 -18.40 9.02 -7.06
N TYR A 27 -17.68 8.01 -7.58
CA TYR A 27 -17.58 6.70 -6.96
C TYR A 27 -16.92 6.77 -5.57
N LEU A 28 -15.77 7.45 -5.47
CA LEU A 28 -15.08 7.63 -4.20
C LEU A 28 -15.93 8.42 -3.19
N ASP A 29 -16.68 9.42 -3.65
CA ASP A 29 -17.57 10.19 -2.77
C ASP A 29 -18.65 9.31 -2.12
N LYS A 30 -19.19 8.37 -2.88
CA LYS A 30 -20.24 7.46 -2.41
C LYS A 30 -19.72 6.32 -1.53
N TYR A 31 -18.54 5.78 -1.82
CA TYR A 31 -18.10 4.50 -1.24
C TYR A 31 -16.84 4.58 -0.37
N SER A 32 -15.97 5.57 -0.57
CA SER A 32 -14.73 5.67 0.20
C SER A 32 -15.00 6.17 1.62
N LEU A 33 -14.41 5.47 2.57
CA LEU A 33 -14.41 5.79 4.00
C LEU A 33 -13.00 6.26 4.42
N PRO A 34 -12.89 7.18 5.40
CA PRO A 34 -11.60 7.54 5.97
C PRO A 34 -10.93 6.31 6.60
N GLY A 35 -9.63 6.13 6.38
CA GLY A 35 -8.93 4.92 6.81
C GLY A 35 -7.50 4.83 6.30
N TYR A 36 -6.82 3.74 6.64
CA TYR A 36 -5.51 3.44 6.07
C TYR A 36 -5.64 3.09 4.59
N MET A 37 -4.61 3.41 3.82
CA MET A 37 -4.61 3.29 2.35
C MET A 37 -3.82 2.05 1.90
N TRP A 38 -4.24 0.88 2.37
CA TRP A 38 -3.53 -0.41 2.16
C TRP A 38 -3.32 -0.71 0.68
N ASP A 39 -4.43 -0.79 -0.06
CA ASP A 39 -4.43 -1.23 -1.45
C ASP A 39 -3.94 -0.11 -2.38
N GLU A 40 -4.18 1.14 -2.01
CA GLU A 40 -3.69 2.30 -2.76
C GLU A 40 -2.16 2.37 -2.74
N ILE A 41 -1.51 2.08 -1.60
CA ILE A 41 -0.04 1.98 -1.55
C ILE A 41 0.43 0.86 -2.48
N ALA A 42 -0.18 -0.32 -2.41
CA ALA A 42 0.21 -1.46 -3.24
C ALA A 42 0.09 -1.14 -4.75
N GLY A 43 -1.02 -0.52 -5.17
CA GLY A 43 -1.22 -0.09 -6.55
C GLY A 43 -0.27 1.04 -6.97
N ALA A 44 -0.06 2.03 -6.10
CA ALA A 44 0.84 3.15 -6.37
C ALA A 44 2.30 2.68 -6.51
N ALA A 45 2.74 1.72 -5.68
CA ALA A 45 4.08 1.16 -5.74
C ALA A 45 4.33 0.37 -7.03
N LEU A 46 3.29 -0.19 -7.65
CA LEU A 46 3.39 -0.81 -8.98
C LEU A 46 3.53 0.25 -10.09
N ILE A 47 2.83 1.38 -9.96
CA ILE A 47 2.83 2.48 -10.95
C ILE A 47 4.14 3.28 -10.87
N ASP A 48 4.56 3.67 -9.68
CA ASP A 48 5.82 4.36 -9.42
C ASP A 48 6.51 3.74 -8.19
N PRO A 49 7.42 2.77 -8.39
CA PRO A 49 8.13 2.12 -7.29
C PRO A 49 8.98 3.06 -6.43
N SER A 50 9.34 4.24 -6.96
CA SER A 50 10.21 5.17 -6.24
C SER A 50 9.50 5.94 -5.12
N ILE A 51 8.19 5.74 -4.94
CA ILE A 51 7.50 6.16 -3.71
C ILE A 51 7.97 5.34 -2.50
N ILE A 52 8.50 4.14 -2.70
CA ILE A 52 9.00 3.29 -1.62
C ILE A 52 10.45 3.67 -1.33
N THR A 53 10.67 4.28 -0.17
CA THR A 53 11.97 4.83 0.24
C THR A 53 12.76 3.86 1.11
N GLY A 54 12.09 2.85 1.67
CA GLY A 54 12.71 1.84 2.51
C GLY A 54 12.15 0.47 2.21
N GLN A 55 13.02 -0.45 1.80
CA GLN A 55 12.67 -1.85 1.56
C GLN A 55 13.87 -2.76 1.83
N LYS A 56 13.60 -4.03 2.14
CA LYS A 56 14.63 -5.04 2.39
C LYS A 56 14.24 -6.37 1.77
N PRO A 57 15.21 -7.13 1.19
CA PRO A 57 14.98 -8.52 0.88
C PRO A 57 14.91 -9.32 2.20
N LEU A 58 13.80 -10.03 2.40
CA LEU A 58 13.60 -10.93 3.54
C LEU A 58 13.12 -12.28 3.04
N TYR A 59 13.53 -13.36 3.68
CA TYR A 59 12.83 -14.64 3.49
C TYR A 59 11.45 -14.51 4.12
N MET A 60 10.43 -15.00 3.43
CA MET A 60 9.04 -14.87 3.86
C MET A 60 8.32 -16.22 3.78
N ASP A 61 7.49 -16.49 4.79
CA ASP A 61 6.54 -17.60 4.82
C ASP A 61 5.26 -17.20 5.59
N ILE A 62 4.28 -18.08 5.63
CA ILE A 62 3.02 -17.89 6.35
C ILE A 62 2.82 -19.07 7.32
N ASP A 63 2.45 -18.75 8.57
CA ASP A 63 2.03 -19.77 9.53
C ASP A 63 0.67 -20.36 9.11
N VAL A 64 0.68 -21.63 8.74
CA VAL A 64 -0.52 -22.39 8.34
C VAL A 64 -0.99 -23.36 9.42
N ASP A 65 -0.34 -23.41 10.58
CA ASP A 65 -0.81 -24.21 11.70
C ASP A 65 -2.08 -23.56 12.27
N HIS A 66 -3.12 -24.36 12.54
CA HIS A 66 -4.38 -23.89 13.11
C HIS A 66 -4.27 -23.55 14.62
N GLY A 67 -3.22 -22.82 15.00
CA GLY A 67 -2.96 -22.30 16.33
C GLY A 67 -3.16 -20.80 16.42
N ALA A 68 -2.67 -20.20 17.51
CA ALA A 68 -2.86 -18.77 17.78
C ALA A 68 -2.13 -17.84 16.79
N SER A 69 -1.17 -18.35 16.03
CA SER A 69 -0.41 -17.59 15.03
C SER A 69 -0.89 -17.83 13.59
N TYR A 70 -1.99 -18.55 13.40
CA TYR A 70 -2.53 -18.87 12.07
C TYR A 70 -2.71 -17.62 11.20
N GLY A 71 -2.13 -17.64 10.00
CA GLY A 71 -2.15 -16.52 9.04
C GLY A 71 -1.09 -15.44 9.27
N LYS A 72 -0.20 -15.60 10.26
CA LYS A 72 0.88 -14.65 10.50
C LYS A 72 1.96 -14.76 9.42
N THR A 73 2.36 -13.62 8.87
CA THR A 73 3.54 -13.53 8.00
C THR A 73 4.81 -13.62 8.84
N ILE A 74 5.72 -14.51 8.48
CA ILE A 74 6.98 -14.74 9.17
C ILE A 74 8.12 -14.26 8.27
N PHE A 75 9.08 -13.55 8.86
CA PHE A 75 10.22 -13.00 8.15
C PHE A 75 11.55 -13.40 8.78
N TRP A 76 12.54 -13.68 7.94
CA TRP A 76 13.93 -13.85 8.35
C TRP A 76 14.84 -12.93 7.53
N ASP A 77 15.93 -12.47 8.14
CA ASP A 77 16.96 -11.69 7.45
C ASP A 77 17.55 -12.47 6.28
N ALA A 78 17.92 -11.78 5.21
CA ALA A 78 18.50 -12.41 4.01
C ALA A 78 19.79 -13.21 4.29
N LYS A 79 20.48 -12.96 5.41
CA LYS A 79 21.69 -13.68 5.84
C LYS A 79 21.40 -14.87 6.77
N ALA A 80 20.14 -15.10 7.15
CA ALA A 80 19.77 -16.19 8.03
C ALA A 80 19.97 -17.56 7.35
N LYS A 81 20.30 -18.58 8.15
CA LYS A 81 20.26 -19.98 7.69
C LYS A 81 18.82 -20.46 7.73
N VAL A 82 18.24 -20.67 6.56
CA VAL A 82 16.84 -21.06 6.38
C VAL A 82 16.72 -22.31 5.50
N PRO A 83 15.60 -23.05 5.55
CA PRO A 83 15.33 -24.14 4.63
C PRO A 83 15.42 -23.72 3.15
N PRO A 84 15.85 -24.62 2.25
CA PRO A 84 16.17 -24.27 0.86
C PRO A 84 14.94 -23.92 0.00
N TYR A 85 13.72 -24.21 0.48
CA TYR A 85 12.49 -23.89 -0.23
C TYR A 85 12.03 -22.45 -0.01
N LEU A 86 12.55 -21.75 1.01
CA LEU A 86 12.16 -20.37 1.29
C LEU A 86 12.71 -19.41 0.23
N ARG A 87 11.90 -18.42 -0.12
CA ARG A 87 12.20 -17.43 -1.16
C ARG A 87 12.29 -16.03 -0.55
N LEU A 88 13.18 -15.23 -1.12
CA LEU A 88 13.29 -13.82 -0.79
C LEU A 88 12.14 -13.04 -1.42
N ALA A 89 11.54 -12.15 -0.64
CA ALA A 89 10.61 -11.14 -1.09
C ALA A 89 11.16 -9.75 -0.74
N ASN A 90 10.86 -8.76 -1.57
CA ASN A 90 11.15 -7.36 -1.26
C ASN A 90 10.05 -6.81 -0.36
N VAL A 91 10.36 -6.66 0.93
CA VAL A 91 9.41 -6.18 1.94
C VAL A 91 9.59 -4.68 2.11
N GLN A 92 8.50 -3.94 1.99
CA GLN A 92 8.47 -2.47 2.04
C GLN A 92 8.24 -2.01 3.48
N PHE A 93 9.04 -1.04 3.93
CA PHE A 93 9.03 -0.51 5.30
C PHE A 93 8.82 1.01 5.35
N ASP A 94 9.14 1.72 4.28
CA ASP A 94 9.04 3.17 4.24
C ASP A 94 8.56 3.71 2.90
N ILE A 95 7.88 4.86 2.98
CA ILE A 95 7.20 5.51 1.87
C ILE A 95 7.41 7.01 1.92
N ASP A 96 7.64 7.61 0.75
CA ASP A 96 7.49 9.05 0.54
C ASP A 96 5.99 9.37 0.44
N ALA A 97 5.42 9.78 1.57
CA ALA A 97 3.99 10.06 1.68
C ALA A 97 3.56 11.25 0.79
N GLU A 98 4.41 12.28 0.64
CA GLU A 98 4.10 13.44 -0.19
C GLU A 98 3.97 13.02 -1.65
N LYS A 99 4.95 12.26 -2.13
CA LYS A 99 4.95 11.74 -3.49
C LYS A 99 3.79 10.79 -3.75
N PHE A 100 3.50 9.91 -2.80
CA PHE A 100 2.34 9.02 -2.84
C PHE A 100 1.03 9.79 -2.96
N TYR A 101 0.77 10.77 -2.09
CA TYR A 101 -0.47 11.53 -2.15
C TYR A 101 -0.58 12.31 -3.45
N LYS A 102 0.50 12.95 -3.91
CA LYS A 102 0.50 13.65 -5.19
C LYS A 102 0.09 12.74 -6.35
N LEU A 103 0.65 11.52 -6.40
CA LEU A 103 0.28 10.51 -7.40
C LEU A 103 -1.20 10.09 -7.26
N TYR A 104 -1.65 9.83 -6.03
CA TYR A 104 -3.03 9.45 -5.76
C TYR A 104 -4.03 10.52 -6.21
N PHE A 105 -3.82 11.79 -5.83
CA PHE A 105 -4.66 12.91 -6.23
C PHE A 105 -4.71 13.06 -7.75
N ASP A 106 -3.57 13.00 -8.43
CA ASP A 106 -3.50 13.10 -9.89
C ASP A 106 -4.30 11.99 -10.58
N LEU A 107 -4.18 10.74 -10.09
CA LEU A 107 -4.90 9.60 -10.67
C LEU A 107 -6.41 9.67 -10.41
N MET A 108 -6.83 9.98 -9.19
CA MET A 108 -8.25 9.97 -8.82
C MET A 108 -9.03 11.14 -9.43
N THR A 109 -8.37 12.25 -9.73
CA THR A 109 -9.00 13.44 -10.34
C THR A 109 -8.89 13.46 -11.87
N ARG A 110 -8.20 12.48 -12.46
CA ARG A 110 -7.98 12.43 -13.91
C ARG A 110 -9.31 12.25 -14.69
N PRO A 111 -9.55 13.01 -15.76
CA PRO A 111 -10.75 12.80 -16.59
C PRO A 111 -10.67 11.45 -17.32
N PRO A 112 -11.83 10.84 -17.64
CA PRO A 112 -11.87 9.63 -18.46
C PRO A 112 -11.14 9.83 -19.79
N ARG A 113 -10.37 8.84 -20.22
CA ARG A 113 -9.85 8.83 -21.61
C ARG A 113 -11.04 8.68 -22.56
N LYS A 114 -11.04 9.48 -23.62
CA LYS A 114 -11.99 9.36 -24.73
C LYS A 114 -11.68 8.13 -25.58
#